data_AF-A0A7R9MUY1-F1
#
_entry.id   AF-A0A7R9MUY1-F1
#
_cell.length_a   1.000
_cell.length_b   1.000
_cell.length_c   1.000
_cell.angle_alpha   90.00
_cell.angle_beta   90.00
_cell.angle_gamma   90.00
#
_symmetry.space_group_name_H-M   'P 1'
#
loop_
_entity.id
_entity.type
_entity.pdbx_description
1 polymer ?
#
loop_
_entity_poly.entity_id
_entity_poly.type
_entity_poly.pdbx_seq_one_letter_code
_entity_poly.pdbx_strand_id
1 'polypeptide(L)'
;DCDETFNYWEPTHYLIHGTGFQTWEYSPLYAIRSYAFLWIYALPAFLYSSLIQTNQLLVFYYTRCIAAFCCALAETYLYRGISHQFGPSIARLFLFFMVLSNGMFISSTAFLPSSFSMYMTALTFGAWLRQNHKIVILTQ
;
A
#
# COMPACT_ATOMS: atom_id res chain seq x y z
N ASP A 1 0.01 15.09 -4.82
CA ASP A 1 -0.10 15.48 -6.24
C ASP A 1 -1.21 14.66 -6.87
N CYS A 2 -2.20 15.29 -7.50
CA CYS A 2 -3.36 14.56 -8.05
C CYS A 2 -2.97 13.75 -9.30
N ASP A 3 -2.01 14.26 -10.07
CA ASP A 3 -1.53 13.61 -11.29
C ASP A 3 -0.81 12.30 -10.99
N GLU A 4 -0.05 12.23 -9.89
CA GLU A 4 0.58 10.99 -9.44
C GLU A 4 -0.45 9.88 -9.21
N THR A 5 -1.53 10.17 -8.51
CA THR A 5 -2.60 9.19 -8.24
C THR A 5 -3.21 8.66 -9.54
N PHE A 6 -3.54 9.56 -10.47
CA PHE A 6 -4.12 9.20 -11.76
C PHE A 6 -3.17 8.33 -12.59
N ASN A 7 -1.88 8.64 -12.57
CA ASN A 7 -0.83 7.86 -13.22
C ASN A 7 -0.70 6.42 -12.70
N TYR A 8 -1.24 6.05 -11.54
CA TYR A 8 -1.29 4.65 -11.10
C TYR A 8 -2.65 3.99 -11.39
N TRP A 9 -3.75 4.71 -11.19
CA TRP A 9 -5.09 4.15 -11.35
C TRP A 9 -5.46 3.84 -12.81
N GLU A 10 -5.21 4.76 -13.73
CA GLU A 10 -5.58 4.57 -15.15
C GLU A 10 -4.81 3.42 -15.82
N PRO A 11 -3.47 3.34 -15.73
CA PRO A 11 -2.75 2.20 -16.30
C PRO A 11 -3.14 0.87 -15.64
N THR A 12 -3.48 0.85 -14.35
CA THR A 12 -3.98 -0.35 -13.68
C THR A 12 -5.35 -0.77 -14.22
N HIS A 13 -6.25 0.19 -14.44
CA HIS A 13 -7.53 -0.07 -15.07
C HIS A 13 -7.34 -0.61 -16.50
N TYR A 14 -6.42 -0.01 -17.27
CA TYR A 14 -6.04 -0.48 -18.59
C TYR A 14 -5.52 -1.92 -18.57
N LEU A 15 -4.68 -2.29 -17.61
CA LEU A 15 -4.19 -3.67 -17.45
C LEU A 15 -5.32 -4.67 -17.15
N ILE A 16 -6.29 -4.31 -16.31
CA ILE A 16 -7.36 -5.22 -15.87
C ILE A 16 -8.44 -5.37 -16.94
N HIS A 17 -8.83 -4.27 -17.59
CA HIS A 17 -9.99 -4.21 -18.47
C HIS A 17 -9.64 -4.12 -19.97
N GLY A 18 -8.38 -3.85 -20.32
CA GLY A 18 -7.95 -3.61 -21.70
C GLY A 18 -8.45 -2.27 -22.28
N THR A 19 -9.08 -1.43 -21.46
CA THR A 19 -9.65 -0.13 -21.83
C THR A 19 -9.26 0.93 -20.79
N GLY A 20 -9.22 2.20 -21.20
CA GLY A 20 -8.77 3.31 -20.35
C GLY A 20 -7.48 3.94 -20.87
N PHE A 21 -6.90 4.85 -20.10
CA PHE A 21 -5.72 5.58 -20.51
C PHE A 21 -4.42 4.89 -20.11
N GLN A 22 -3.56 4.66 -21.09
CA GLN A 22 -2.14 4.48 -20.85
C GLN A 22 -1.49 5.85 -20.76
N THR A 23 -0.98 6.23 -19.59
CA THR A 23 -0.30 7.52 -19.46
C THR A 23 1.06 7.47 -20.17
N TRP A 24 1.54 8.64 -20.61
CA TRP A 24 2.76 8.73 -21.40
C TRP A 24 3.99 8.17 -20.66
N GLU A 25 4.00 8.22 -19.32
CA GLU A 25 5.04 7.62 -18.48
C GLU A 25 5.12 6.10 -18.60
N TYR A 26 4.00 5.44 -18.87
CA TYR A 26 3.90 3.98 -19.07
C TYR A 26 3.85 3.58 -20.55
N SER A 27 3.83 4.55 -21.48
CA SER A 27 3.91 4.29 -22.92
C SER A 27 5.20 3.57 -23.28
N PRO A 28 5.20 2.55 -24.17
CA PRO A 28 6.44 1.90 -24.63
C PRO A 28 7.39 2.87 -25.34
N LEU A 29 6.89 4.02 -25.80
CA LEU A 29 7.70 5.05 -26.47
C LEU A 29 8.64 5.79 -25.49
N TYR A 30 8.19 6.03 -24.25
CA TYR A 30 8.97 6.77 -23.23
C TYR A 30 9.46 5.86 -22.10
N ALA A 31 8.64 4.89 -21.67
CA ALA A 31 8.95 3.84 -20.70
C ALA A 31 9.61 4.33 -19.40
N ILE A 32 9.12 5.44 -18.85
CA ILE A 32 9.69 6.07 -17.64
C ILE A 32 9.30 5.29 -16.37
N ARG A 33 8.11 4.67 -16.35
CA ARG A 33 7.63 3.86 -15.22
C ARG A 33 7.39 2.41 -15.63
N SER A 34 7.78 1.49 -14.74
CA SER A 34 7.59 0.06 -14.93
C SER A 34 6.20 -0.39 -14.48
N TYR A 35 5.57 -1.28 -15.26
CA TYR A 35 4.31 -1.92 -14.90
C TYR A 35 4.42 -2.90 -13.73
N ALA A 36 5.63 -3.29 -13.32
CA ALA A 36 5.84 -4.30 -12.28
C ALA A 36 5.16 -3.91 -10.95
N PHE A 37 5.21 -2.63 -10.56
CA PHE A 37 4.55 -2.15 -9.35
C PHE A 37 3.02 -2.22 -9.46
N LEU A 38 2.46 -1.85 -10.62
CA LEU A 38 1.03 -1.90 -10.88
C LEU A 38 0.50 -3.33 -10.70
N TRP A 39 1.25 -4.34 -11.15
CA TRP A 39 0.85 -5.74 -11.06
C TRP A 39 0.63 -6.24 -9.63
N ILE A 40 1.33 -5.70 -8.63
CA ILE A 40 1.15 -6.07 -7.22
C ILE A 40 -0.31 -5.82 -6.78
N TYR A 41 -0.92 -4.74 -7.27
CA TYR A 41 -2.29 -4.36 -6.97
C TYR A 41 -3.28 -4.81 -8.06
N ALA A 42 -2.83 -4.91 -9.31
CA ALA A 42 -3.66 -5.33 -10.43
C ALA A 42 -4.01 -6.82 -10.36
N LEU A 43 -3.12 -7.69 -9.86
CA LEU A 43 -3.41 -9.13 -9.71
C LEU A 43 -4.62 -9.41 -8.80
N PRO A 44 -4.65 -8.93 -7.53
CA PRO A 44 -5.82 -9.17 -6.69
C PRO A 44 -7.07 -8.47 -7.23
N ALA A 45 -6.93 -7.29 -7.84
CA ALA A 45 -8.03 -6.59 -8.48
C ALA A 45 -8.62 -7.38 -9.67
N PHE A 46 -7.76 -7.96 -10.51
CA PHE A 46 -8.12 -8.78 -11.66
C PHE A 46 -8.83 -10.07 -11.23
N LEU A 47 -8.32 -10.74 -10.20
CA LEU A 47 -8.97 -11.92 -9.63
C LEU A 47 -10.37 -11.57 -9.09
N TYR A 48 -10.50 -10.45 -8.40
CA TYR A 48 -11.81 -9.97 -7.92
C TYR A 48 -12.76 -9.62 -9.07
N SER A 49 -12.29 -8.91 -10.09
CA SER A 49 -13.12 -8.54 -11.24
C SER A 49 -13.56 -9.76 -12.07
N SER A 50 -12.70 -10.77 -12.18
CA SER A 50 -12.98 -11.98 -12.94
C SER A 50 -13.89 -12.96 -12.20
N LEU A 51 -13.81 -13.04 -10.86
CA LEU A 51 -14.52 -14.06 -10.08
C LEU A 51 -15.84 -13.57 -9.49
N ILE A 52 -15.94 -12.29 -9.14
CA ILE A 52 -17.03 -11.78 -8.29
C ILE A 52 -17.88 -10.75 -9.05
N GLN A 53 -17.31 -9.63 -9.48
CA GLN A 53 -18.07 -8.49 -9.98
C GLN A 53 -17.32 -7.67 -11.03
N THR A 54 -18.00 -7.33 -12.13
CA THR A 54 -17.46 -6.50 -13.23
C THR A 54 -17.57 -4.99 -12.96
N ASN A 55 -18.23 -4.57 -11.86
CA ASN A 55 -18.44 -3.15 -11.59
C ASN A 55 -17.12 -2.47 -11.17
N GLN A 56 -16.63 -1.57 -12.02
CA GLN A 56 -15.37 -0.84 -11.87
C GLN A 56 -15.27 -0.08 -10.53
N LEU A 57 -16.39 0.47 -10.03
CA LEU A 57 -16.43 1.16 -8.74
C LEU A 57 -16.14 0.21 -7.57
N LEU A 58 -16.62 -1.03 -7.64
CA LEU A 58 -16.40 -2.02 -6.59
C LEU A 58 -14.95 -2.52 -6.60
N VAL A 59 -14.37 -2.73 -7.78
CA VAL A 59 -12.94 -3.05 -7.93
C VAL A 59 -12.07 -1.94 -7.30
N PHE A 60 -12.43 -0.67 -7.52
CA PHE A 60 -11.74 0.47 -6.92
C PHE A 60 -11.80 0.48 -5.39
N TYR A 61 -12.96 0.26 -4.78
CA TYR A 61 -13.04 0.19 -3.32
C TYR A 61 -12.35 -1.06 -2.76
N TYR A 62 -12.41 -2.18 -3.47
CA TYR A 62 -11.77 -3.43 -3.09
C TYR A 62 -10.25 -3.28 -2.96
N THR A 63 -9.58 -2.66 -3.95
CA THR A 63 -8.13 -2.43 -3.87
C THR A 63 -7.75 -1.51 -2.71
N ARG A 64 -8.58 -0.50 -2.41
CA ARG A 64 -8.37 0.35 -1.23
C ARG A 64 -8.55 -0.40 0.09
N CYS A 65 -9.50 -1.33 0.17
CA CYS A 65 -9.67 -2.19 1.34
C CYS A 65 -8.45 -3.11 1.55
N ILE A 66 -7.89 -3.68 0.48
CA ILE A 66 -6.64 -4.45 0.57
C ILE A 66 -5.50 -3.57 1.08
N ALA A 67 -5.32 -2.37 0.52
CA ALA A 67 -4.29 -1.44 0.95
C ALA A 67 -4.43 -1.08 2.44
N ALA A 68 -5.66 -0.76 2.87
CA ALA A 68 -5.98 -0.47 4.27
C ALA A 68 -5.62 -1.64 5.20
N PHE A 69 -5.97 -2.86 4.78
CA PHE A 69 -5.69 -4.08 5.54
C PHE A 69 -4.18 -4.33 5.67
N CYS A 70 -3.43 -4.21 4.57
CA CYS A 70 -1.97 -4.32 4.58
C CYS A 70 -1.33 -3.25 5.48
N CYS A 71 -1.81 -2.01 5.43
CA CYS A 71 -1.36 -0.93 6.31
C CYS A 71 -1.60 -1.29 7.79
N ALA A 72 -2.81 -1.74 8.13
CA ALA A 72 -3.16 -2.10 9.50
C ALA A 72 -2.28 -3.25 10.04
N LEU A 73 -1.92 -4.22 9.20
CA LEU A 73 -0.98 -5.29 9.57
C LEU A 73 0.43 -4.74 9.85
N ALA A 74 0.93 -3.85 8.99
CA ALA A 74 2.22 -3.21 9.16
C ALA A 74 2.28 -2.35 10.43
N GLU A 75 1.25 -1.54 10.67
CA GLU A 75 1.12 -0.72 11.88
C GLU A 75 1.01 -1.57 13.14
N THR A 76 0.25 -2.66 13.10
CA THR A 76 0.15 -3.60 14.23
C THR A 76 1.50 -4.23 14.55
N TYR A 77 2.30 -4.55 13.53
CA TYR A 77 3.63 -5.09 13.73
C TYR A 77 4.60 -4.06 14.33
N LEU A 78 4.54 -2.82 13.86
CA LEU A 78 5.27 -1.69 14.43
C LEU A 78 4.88 -1.43 15.89
N TYR A 79 3.58 -1.40 16.20
CA TYR A 79 3.05 -1.25 17.56
C TYR A 79 3.61 -2.31 18.51
N ARG A 80 3.65 -3.58 18.06
CA ARG A 80 4.24 -4.67 18.85
C ARG A 80 5.74 -4.47 19.09
N GLY A 81 6.48 -3.95 18.10
CA GLY A 81 7.90 -3.62 18.27
C GLY A 81 8.12 -2.48 19.27
N ILE A 82 7.33 -1.41 19.19
CA ILE A 82 7.38 -0.30 20.15
C ILE A 82 7.05 -0.78 21.56
N SER A 83 6.01 -1.60 21.71
CA SER A 83 5.62 -2.16 23.00
C SER A 83 6.70 -3.07 23.59
N HIS A 84 7.47 -3.76 22.76
CA HIS A 84 8.57 -4.63 23.20
C HIS A 84 9.77 -3.80 23.69
N GLN A 85 10.15 -2.75 22.96
CA GLN A 85 11.36 -1.97 23.28
C GLN A 85 11.13 -0.90 24.36
N PHE A 86 9.99 -0.21 24.32
CA PHE A 86 9.70 0.96 25.17
C PHE A 86 8.59 0.70 26.21
N GLY A 87 7.97 -0.48 26.16
CA GLY A 87 6.88 -0.85 27.06
C GLY A 87 5.48 -0.43 26.58
N PRO A 88 4.42 -0.94 27.23
CA PRO A 88 3.06 -0.88 26.72
C PRO A 88 2.42 0.52 26.83
N SER A 89 2.85 1.36 27.78
CA SER A 89 2.31 2.71 27.94
C SER A 89 2.66 3.62 26.77
N ILE A 90 3.92 3.58 26.32
CA ILE A 90 4.39 4.36 25.16
C ILE A 90 3.73 3.86 23.88
N ALA A 91 3.59 2.54 23.73
CA ALA A 91 2.91 1.95 22.57
C ALA A 91 1.43 2.40 22.46
N ARG A 92 0.68 2.46 23.57
CA ARG A 92 -0.70 2.96 23.58
C ARG A 92 -0.79 4.44 23.19
N LEU A 93 0.15 5.26 23.66
CA LEU A 93 0.22 6.67 23.30
C LEU A 93 0.51 6.83 21.79
N PHE A 94 1.44 6.04 21.26
CA PHE A 94 1.72 5.99 19.82
C PHE A 94 0.46 5.61 19.01
N LEU A 95 -0.27 4.57 19.43
CA LEU A 95 -1.50 4.14 18.77
C LEU A 95 -2.57 5.24 18.78
N PHE A 96 -2.72 5.97 19.89
CA PHE A 96 -3.64 7.09 19.99
C PHE A 96 -3.33 8.18 18.95
N PHE A 97 -2.06 8.56 18.80
CA PHE A 97 -1.65 9.55 17.80
C PHE A 97 -1.80 9.03 16.37
N MET A 98 -1.51 7.75 16.11
CA MET A 98 -1.68 7.14 14.79
C MET A 98 -3.13 7.13 14.33
N VAL A 99 -4.06 6.69 15.20
CA VAL A 99 -5.50 6.64 14.89
C VAL A 99 -6.08 8.02 14.61
N LEU A 100 -5.59 9.05 15.32
CA LEU A 100 -6.03 10.44 15.11
C LEU A 100 -5.31 11.14 13.96
N SER A 101 -4.31 10.52 13.34
CA SER A 101 -3.56 11.11 12.25
C SER A 101 -4.34 11.05 10.95
N ASN A 102 -4.88 12.20 10.53
CA ASN A 102 -5.53 12.35 9.23
C ASN A 102 -4.58 11.98 8.06
N GLY A 103 -3.29 12.30 8.22
CA GLY A 103 -2.27 11.95 7.22
C GLY A 103 -2.12 10.44 7.03
N MET A 104 -2.11 9.68 8.12
CA MET A 104 -2.06 8.21 8.06
C MET A 104 -3.35 7.64 7.47
N PHE A 105 -4.50 8.17 7.85
CA PHE A 105 -5.79 7.72 7.31
C PHE A 105 -5.84 7.83 5.78
N ILE A 106 -5.47 8.98 5.21
CA ILE A 106 -5.45 9.18 3.76
C ILE A 106 -4.37 8.30 3.10
N SER A 107 -3.16 8.29 3.66
CA SER A 107 -2.02 7.57 3.07
C SER A 107 -2.19 6.05 3.11
N SER A 108 -2.91 5.52 4.11
CA SER A 108 -3.15 4.08 4.30
C SER A 108 -3.93 3.42 3.16
N THR A 109 -4.72 4.17 2.41
CA THR A 109 -5.53 3.66 1.28
C THR A 109 -5.11 4.23 -0.06
N ALA A 110 -4.02 5.00 -0.08
CA ALA A 110 -3.50 5.62 -1.28
C ALA A 110 -2.68 4.60 -2.08
N PHE A 111 -3.06 4.40 -3.34
CA PHE A 111 -2.35 3.51 -4.25
C PHE A 111 -1.16 4.24 -4.88
N LEU A 112 -0.08 4.37 -4.10
CA LEU A 112 1.16 5.02 -4.51
C LEU A 112 2.39 4.23 -4.00
N PRO A 113 3.54 4.31 -4.67
CA PRO A 113 4.79 3.74 -4.18
C PRO A 113 5.22 4.30 -2.82
N SER A 114 4.88 5.56 -2.52
CA SER A 114 5.16 6.19 -1.24
C SER A 114 4.40 5.51 -0.09
N SER A 115 3.13 5.17 -0.29
CA SER A 115 2.34 4.38 0.68
C SER A 115 2.88 2.96 0.83
N PHE A 116 3.31 2.33 -0.26
CA PHE A 116 3.96 1.03 -0.18
C PHE A 116 5.27 1.10 0.64
N SER A 117 6.09 2.11 0.40
CA SER A 117 7.31 2.38 1.18
C SER A 117 7.00 2.65 2.65
N MET A 118 5.92 3.38 2.95
CA MET A 118 5.43 3.59 4.32
C MET A 118 5.10 2.26 5.01
N TYR A 119 4.46 1.31 4.32
CA TYR A 119 4.19 -0.01 4.90
C TYR A 119 5.48 -0.80 5.16
N MET A 120 6.39 -0.82 4.18
CA MET A 120 7.66 -1.55 4.30
C MET A 120 8.53 -0.98 5.41
N THR A 121 8.64 0.34 5.51
CA THR A 121 9.37 1.00 6.59
C THR A 121 8.76 0.70 7.96
N ALA A 122 7.43 0.72 8.10
CA ALA A 122 6.77 0.33 9.35
C ALA A 122 7.08 -1.12 9.74
N LEU A 123 7.07 -2.05 8.78
CA LEU A 123 7.46 -3.45 8.99
C LEU A 123 8.93 -3.58 9.41
N THR A 124 9.84 -2.92 8.70
CA THR A 124 11.29 -2.95 8.96
C THR A 124 11.60 -2.38 10.34
N PHE A 125 11.04 -1.23 10.70
CA PHE A 125 11.21 -0.65 12.04
C PHE A 125 10.60 -1.54 13.12
N GLY A 126 9.41 -2.11 12.89
CA GLY A 126 8.80 -3.07 13.80
C GLY A 126 9.67 -4.31 14.02
N ALA A 127 10.31 -4.82 12.96
CA ALA A 127 11.19 -5.99 13.02
C ALA A 127 12.48 -5.66 13.78
N TRP A 128 13.04 -4.48 13.51
CA TRP A 128 14.26 -3.99 14.15
C TRP A 128 14.06 -3.80 15.66
N LEU A 129 12.96 -3.17 16.08
CA LEU A 129 12.63 -3.01 17.51
C LEU A 129 12.40 -4.34 18.24
N ARG A 130 12.04 -5.39 17.51
CA ARG A 130 11.90 -6.77 18.03
C ARG A 130 13.19 -7.58 17.97
N GLN A 131 14.30 -7.00 17.51
CA GLN A 131 15.58 -7.67 17.29
C GLN A 131 15.48 -8.87 16.32
N ASN A 132 14.52 -8.86 15.39
CA ASN A 132 14.36 -9.91 14.39
C ASN A 132 15.10 -9.57 13.09
N HIS A 133 16.44 -9.66 13.14
CA HIS A 133 17.32 -9.23 12.05
C HIS A 133 17.06 -9.94 10.71
N LYS A 134 16.54 -11.17 10.73
CA LYS A 134 16.21 -11.91 9.50
C LYS A 134 15.15 -11.19 8.68
N ILE A 135 14.11 -10.68 9.34
CA ILE A 135 13.02 -9.95 8.67
C ILE A 135 13.52 -8.58 8.20
N VAL A 136 14.32 -7.88 9.01
CA VAL A 136 14.89 -6.58 8.65
C VAL A 136 15.69 -6.63 7.35
N ILE A 137 16.51 -7.67 7.17
CA ILE A 137 17.34 -7.84 5.95
C ILE A 137 16.47 -8.18 4.73
N LEU A 138 15.37 -8.92 4.92
CA LEU A 138 14.46 -9.29 3.83
C LEU A 138 13.57 -8.13 3.37
N THR A 139 13.30 -7.16 4.25
CA THR A 139 12.42 -6.02 3.95
C THR A 139 13.19 -4.77 3.51
N GLN A 140 14.50 -4.89 3.29
CA GLN A 140 15.40 -3.83 2.79
C GLN A 140 15.75 -4.07 1.32
#